data_AF-A0A9W8ZUS3-F1
#
_entry.id   AF-A0A9W8ZUS3-F1
#
_cell.length_a   1.000
_cell.length_b   1.000
_cell.length_c   1.000
_cell.angle_alpha   90.00
_cell.angle_beta   90.00
_cell.angle_gamma   90.00
#
_symmetry.space_group_name_H-M   'P 1'
#
loop_
_entity.id
_entity.type
_entity.pdbx_description
1 polymer ?
#
loop_
_entity_poly.entity_id
_entity_poly.type
_entity_poly.pdbx_seq_one_letter_code
_entity_poly.pdbx_strand_id
1 'polypeptide(L)'
;MALLLRLTITALQTLPLLFSLGHAIPLEPTRNGTLSSRATVGPKSVIVQMFEWTWDSIAAECTAFLGPAGYGYVQTSPPQEHITGTQWWTDYQPVSYILTSKRGDRAQFQSMIETCHAAGVLVIADTIFNHMTGNAEGSGVAGSTYTQFVYPGIYQAQDFHYCGLEPGNTIVNYDNEVEVWTCELEGLADLATDTTYVQGRLAEYGNDLISLGVDGMRLDAAKNIAPADIEAIVAQFDASPYLTQEVIWGAGQPVTPELYTGIGNVQEFRYTTALQSAFLGGGISNLENLSDQGWIDSSDADVFVTNHDTERNGGSLNYESPSNTYATAMIFSLAYSFGNTVSILSSYEFATTDDGAPNGGAGECSSTGGTDGWICQHRWAAVSGMVGFKNNVGSAALNDWISPQSEQIAFGRGALGFVAINNADSPWSATFSTSLPDDSYCDVISGTSSSGNCTGTGITISGGSFTASVPARSAIAIHTGALGTGGITGTGSGSSGSGTVSVTIEETATTTFGENIFISGSIPELGSWDTDDSIALSSADYPVWTLTIDLPANTLFDYKFIRKETDGSIVWESDPNRETTTVWSGSESLTSTWR
;
A
#
# COMPACT_ATOMS: atom_id res chain seq x y z
N MET A 1 -38.72 -70.15 7.03
CA MET A 1 -39.81 -71.12 7.29
C MET A 1 -39.98 -71.14 8.80
N ALA A 2 -40.96 -70.57 9.48
CA ALA A 2 -42.27 -69.98 9.21
C ALA A 2 -42.48 -68.86 10.28
N LEU A 3 -42.95 -67.65 9.92
CA LEU A 3 -44.36 -67.20 10.04
C LEU A 3 -44.90 -67.26 11.49
N LEU A 4 -45.61 -66.29 12.08
CA LEU A 4 -46.00 -64.92 11.74
C LEU A 4 -46.94 -64.42 12.86
N LEU A 5 -47.19 -63.10 12.86
CA LEU A 5 -48.46 -62.42 13.23
C LEU A 5 -48.81 -62.13 14.71
N ARG A 6 -48.50 -60.87 15.09
CA ARG A 6 -49.43 -59.78 15.45
C ARG A 6 -50.90 -60.14 15.80
N LEU A 7 -51.43 -59.66 16.94
CA LEU A 7 -52.21 -58.41 17.09
C LEU A 7 -52.87 -58.29 18.51
N THR A 8 -52.57 -57.18 19.22
CA THR A 8 -53.39 -56.31 20.12
C THR A 8 -54.46 -56.85 21.11
N ILE A 9 -54.47 -56.35 22.36
CA ILE A 9 -55.46 -55.38 22.93
C ILE A 9 -55.32 -55.17 24.47
N THR A 10 -55.20 -53.87 24.85
CA THR A 10 -55.57 -53.09 26.08
C THR A 10 -55.29 -53.54 27.51
N ALA A 11 -54.77 -52.59 28.32
CA ALA A 11 -55.46 -52.09 29.52
C ALA A 11 -54.98 -50.67 29.89
N LEU A 12 -55.94 -49.80 30.18
CA LEU A 12 -55.81 -48.40 30.61
C LEU A 12 -55.81 -48.36 32.15
N GLN A 13 -54.90 -47.62 32.80
CA GLN A 13 -55.05 -47.18 34.19
C GLN A 13 -54.26 -45.88 34.44
N THR A 14 -54.85 -45.02 35.25
CA THR A 14 -54.65 -43.56 35.34
C THR A 14 -53.72 -43.08 36.47
N LEU A 15 -53.14 -41.87 36.24
CA LEU A 15 -52.58 -40.84 37.16
C LEU A 15 -51.11 -40.94 37.66
N PRO A 16 -50.38 -39.82 37.92
CA PRO A 16 -50.74 -38.39 37.75
C PRO A 16 -49.71 -37.54 36.94
N LEU A 17 -50.16 -36.34 36.52
CA LEU A 17 -49.31 -35.31 35.92
C LEU A 17 -48.32 -34.73 36.95
N LEU A 18 -47.03 -34.77 36.62
CA LEU A 18 -45.99 -33.89 37.14
C LEU A 18 -45.45 -33.09 35.95
N PHE A 19 -45.75 -31.79 35.90
CA PHE A 19 -45.12 -30.87 34.96
C PHE A 19 -43.67 -30.64 35.41
N SER A 20 -42.72 -31.25 34.69
CA SER A 20 -41.32 -30.85 34.68
C SER A 20 -41.08 -30.08 33.38
N LEU A 21 -40.81 -28.78 33.51
CA LEU A 21 -40.31 -27.93 32.43
C LEU A 21 -38.85 -28.31 32.14
N GLY A 22 -38.66 -29.35 31.33
CA GLY A 22 -37.38 -29.64 30.69
C GLY A 22 -37.16 -28.61 29.58
N HIS A 23 -36.23 -27.68 29.81
CA HIS A 23 -35.69 -26.83 28.75
C HIS A 23 -35.05 -27.73 27.70
N ALA A 24 -35.65 -27.79 26.51
CA ALA A 24 -35.00 -28.35 25.34
C ALA A 24 -33.88 -27.38 24.95
N ILE A 25 -32.63 -27.76 25.26
CA ILE A 25 -31.44 -27.13 24.68
C ILE A 25 -31.56 -27.35 23.15
N PRO A 26 -31.53 -26.30 22.31
CA PRO A 26 -31.43 -26.49 20.87
C PRO A 26 -30.11 -27.20 20.60
N LEU A 27 -30.18 -28.36 19.94
CA LEU A 27 -29.00 -29.01 19.38
C LEU A 27 -28.39 -28.06 18.35
N GLU A 28 -27.17 -27.61 18.61
CA GLU A 28 -26.36 -26.89 17.64
C GLU A 28 -26.31 -27.68 16.32
N PRO A 29 -26.47 -27.03 15.15
CA PRO A 29 -26.22 -27.70 13.90
C PRO A 29 -24.75 -28.08 13.85
N THR A 30 -24.48 -29.36 13.69
CA THR A 30 -23.13 -29.90 13.48
C THR A 30 -22.48 -29.19 12.29
N ARG A 31 -21.54 -28.28 12.57
CA ARG A 31 -20.65 -27.65 11.59
C ARG A 31 -19.84 -28.74 10.90
N ASN A 32 -20.18 -29.03 9.65
CA ASN A 32 -19.38 -29.90 8.79
C ASN A 32 -19.34 -29.38 7.35
N GLY A 33 -19.03 -28.09 7.23
CA GLY A 33 -18.55 -27.48 6.00
C GLY A 33 -17.36 -26.62 6.39
N THR A 34 -16.15 -27.15 6.28
CA THR A 34 -14.96 -26.30 6.18
C THR A 34 -15.16 -25.44 4.95
N LEU A 35 -15.45 -24.16 5.14
CA LEU A 35 -15.30 -23.17 4.06
C LEU A 35 -13.87 -23.36 3.52
N SER A 36 -13.74 -23.62 2.22
CA SER A 36 -12.43 -23.66 1.56
C SER A 36 -11.79 -22.29 1.78
N SER A 37 -10.51 -22.22 2.15
CA SER A 37 -9.83 -20.93 2.26
C SER A 37 -9.96 -20.19 0.93
N ARG A 38 -10.42 -18.93 0.96
CA ARG A 38 -10.54 -18.06 -0.22
C ARG A 38 -9.18 -17.56 -0.73
N ALA A 39 -8.11 -18.27 -0.38
CA ALA A 39 -6.74 -17.96 -0.75
C ALA A 39 -6.37 -18.67 -2.05
N THR A 40 -6.70 -18.07 -3.18
CA THR A 40 -5.92 -18.28 -4.39
C THR A 40 -5.40 -16.94 -4.86
N VAL A 41 -4.25 -16.55 -4.31
CA VAL A 41 -3.44 -15.52 -4.96
C VAL A 41 -2.93 -16.16 -6.27
N GLY A 42 -3.12 -15.50 -7.42
CA GLY A 42 -2.38 -15.85 -8.64
C GLY A 42 -0.87 -15.91 -8.38
N PRO A 43 -0.05 -16.32 -9.37
CA PRO A 43 1.40 -16.49 -9.16
C PRO A 43 2.15 -15.22 -8.74
N LYS A 44 1.51 -14.04 -8.86
CA LYS A 44 2.03 -12.73 -8.48
C LYS A 44 1.28 -12.23 -7.24
N SER A 45 1.99 -11.97 -6.16
CA SER A 45 1.40 -11.66 -4.85
C SER A 45 1.51 -10.18 -4.44
N VAL A 46 1.91 -9.31 -5.36
CA VAL A 46 2.02 -7.86 -5.11
C VAL A 46 0.71 -7.19 -5.52
N ILE A 47 0.11 -6.48 -4.58
CA ILE A 47 -1.09 -5.66 -4.75
C ILE A 47 -0.63 -4.21 -4.81
N VAL A 48 -1.19 -3.42 -5.73
CA VAL A 48 -1.07 -1.96 -5.67
C VAL A 48 -2.42 -1.33 -5.36
N GLN A 49 -2.50 -0.57 -4.27
CA GLN A 49 -3.66 0.23 -3.92
C GLN A 49 -3.59 1.56 -4.67
N MET A 50 -4.41 1.70 -5.71
CA MET A 50 -4.58 2.93 -6.50
C MET A 50 -5.57 3.85 -5.79
N PHE A 51 -5.12 4.53 -4.73
CA PHE A 51 -5.99 5.26 -3.82
C PHE A 51 -6.58 6.53 -4.44
N GLU A 52 -7.91 6.59 -4.55
CA GLU A 52 -8.71 7.68 -5.15
C GLU A 52 -8.48 7.94 -6.66
N TRP A 53 -7.80 7.04 -7.36
CA TRP A 53 -7.66 7.10 -8.82
C TRP A 53 -9.01 6.87 -9.51
N THR A 54 -9.26 7.57 -10.62
CA THR A 54 -10.40 7.27 -11.50
C THR A 54 -10.19 5.92 -12.19
N TRP A 55 -11.29 5.25 -12.55
CA TRP A 55 -11.20 3.94 -13.20
C TRP A 55 -10.56 3.97 -14.57
N ASP A 56 -10.76 5.05 -15.33
CA ASP A 56 -10.08 5.23 -16.62
C ASP A 56 -8.56 5.37 -16.45
N SER A 57 -8.10 6.10 -15.43
CA SER A 57 -6.66 6.21 -15.11
C SER A 57 -6.09 4.86 -14.66
N ILE A 58 -6.79 4.09 -13.83
CA ILE A 58 -6.37 2.74 -13.44
C ILE A 58 -6.27 1.82 -14.67
N ALA A 59 -7.25 1.86 -15.58
CA ALA A 59 -7.24 1.06 -16.80
C ALA A 59 -6.02 1.37 -17.68
N ALA A 60 -5.70 2.65 -17.86
CA ALA A 60 -4.51 3.10 -18.58
C ALA A 60 -3.23 2.61 -17.90
N GLU A 61 -3.15 2.75 -16.57
CA GLU A 61 -2.00 2.37 -15.77
C GLU A 61 -1.75 0.85 -15.76
N CYS A 62 -2.81 0.05 -15.74
CA CYS A 62 -2.75 -1.40 -15.90
C CYS A 62 -2.00 -1.81 -17.17
N THR A 63 -2.34 -1.19 -18.29
CA THR A 63 -1.74 -1.49 -19.60
C THR A 63 -0.34 -0.91 -19.74
N ALA A 64 -0.17 0.36 -19.34
CA ALA A 64 1.06 1.11 -19.56
C ALA A 64 2.20 0.66 -18.64
N PHE A 65 1.88 0.22 -17.42
CA PHE A 65 2.89 -0.03 -16.40
C PHE A 65 2.64 -1.26 -15.54
N LEU A 66 1.49 -1.41 -14.88
CA LEU A 66 1.31 -2.46 -13.85
C LEU A 66 1.48 -3.88 -14.42
N GLY A 67 0.85 -4.16 -15.55
CA GLY A 67 0.98 -5.44 -16.25
C GLY A 67 2.44 -5.73 -16.65
N PRO A 68 3.08 -4.85 -17.43
CA PRO A 68 4.50 -4.98 -17.79
C PRO A 68 5.47 -5.09 -16.61
N ALA A 69 5.25 -4.33 -15.53
CA ALA A 69 6.09 -4.35 -14.32
C ALA A 69 5.85 -5.59 -13.44
N GLY A 70 4.78 -6.34 -13.71
CA GLY A 70 4.53 -7.62 -13.06
C GLY A 70 3.70 -7.56 -11.79
N TYR A 71 2.91 -6.50 -11.58
CA TYR A 71 1.92 -6.47 -10.50
C TYR A 71 0.89 -7.58 -10.67
N GLY A 72 0.44 -8.16 -9.55
CA GLY A 72 -0.57 -9.22 -9.55
C GLY A 72 -1.98 -8.66 -9.50
N TYR A 73 -2.18 -7.64 -8.67
CA TYR A 73 -3.48 -7.02 -8.45
C TYR A 73 -3.39 -5.51 -8.43
N VAL A 74 -4.49 -4.87 -8.81
CA VAL A 74 -4.80 -3.49 -8.49
C VAL A 74 -6.00 -3.44 -7.54
N GLN A 75 -5.87 -2.73 -6.42
CA GLN A 75 -6.98 -2.41 -5.53
C GLN A 75 -7.49 -1.00 -5.86
N THR A 76 -8.80 -0.88 -6.11
CA THR A 76 -9.47 0.40 -6.37
C THR A 76 -10.13 0.95 -5.11
N SER A 77 -10.37 2.25 -5.06
CA SER A 77 -11.32 2.85 -4.11
C SER A 77 -12.73 2.26 -4.24
N PRO A 78 -13.59 2.44 -3.22
CA PRO A 78 -14.93 1.85 -3.20
C PRO A 78 -15.80 2.25 -4.40
N PRO A 79 -16.46 1.30 -5.09
CA PRO A 79 -17.16 1.60 -6.33
C PRO A 79 -18.62 2.03 -6.19
N GLN A 80 -19.22 1.80 -5.03
CA GLN A 80 -20.59 2.21 -4.77
C GLN A 80 -20.74 3.73 -4.61
N GLU A 81 -21.97 4.21 -4.80
CA GLU A 81 -22.34 5.60 -4.56
C GLU A 81 -22.12 5.94 -3.08
N HIS A 82 -21.49 7.08 -2.87
CA HIS A 82 -21.17 7.60 -1.55
C HIS A 82 -21.59 9.08 -1.44
N ILE A 83 -21.44 9.66 -0.25
CA ILE A 83 -21.80 11.07 -0.01
C ILE A 83 -20.98 12.03 -0.86
N THR A 84 -21.50 13.24 -1.07
CA THR A 84 -20.77 14.32 -1.72
C THR A 84 -19.72 14.94 -0.79
N GLY A 85 -18.55 15.28 -1.32
CA GLY A 85 -17.54 16.08 -0.64
C GLY A 85 -16.18 15.90 -1.32
N THR A 86 -15.21 16.74 -0.95
CA THR A 86 -13.88 16.72 -1.58
C THR A 86 -12.90 15.87 -0.78
N GLN A 87 -13.18 15.57 0.48
CA GLN A 87 -12.32 14.78 1.36
C GLN A 87 -12.27 13.31 0.92
N TRP A 88 -11.15 12.64 1.14
CA TRP A 88 -10.98 11.25 0.71
C TRP A 88 -11.97 10.29 1.40
N TRP A 89 -12.22 10.51 2.69
CA TRP A 89 -13.08 9.64 3.50
C TRP A 89 -14.55 9.67 3.05
N THR A 90 -14.93 10.62 2.18
CA THR A 90 -16.27 10.65 1.59
C THR A 90 -16.54 9.46 0.67
N ASP A 91 -15.50 8.83 0.10
CA ASP A 91 -15.61 7.58 -0.69
C ASP A 91 -16.08 6.39 0.18
N TYR A 92 -15.82 6.46 1.48
CA TYR A 92 -16.08 5.41 2.46
C TYR A 92 -17.41 5.58 3.20
N GLN A 93 -18.29 6.48 2.76
CA GLN A 93 -19.64 6.63 3.33
C GLN A 93 -20.71 6.30 2.29
N PRO A 94 -21.13 5.02 2.17
CA PRO A 94 -22.08 4.57 1.17
C PRO A 94 -23.46 5.21 1.32
N VAL A 95 -24.08 5.57 0.20
CA VAL A 95 -25.47 6.06 0.11
C VAL A 95 -26.36 5.05 -0.60
N SER A 96 -25.83 4.36 -1.61
CA SER A 96 -26.52 3.28 -2.31
C SER A 96 -25.50 2.29 -2.88
N TYR A 97 -25.98 1.17 -3.42
CA TYR A 97 -25.13 0.22 -4.16
C TYR A 97 -25.11 0.50 -5.67
N ILE A 98 -25.53 1.70 -6.12
CA ILE A 98 -25.32 2.13 -7.51
C ILE A 98 -23.81 2.29 -7.71
N LEU A 99 -23.24 1.67 -8.75
CA LEU A 99 -21.82 1.83 -9.08
C LEU A 99 -21.59 3.14 -9.81
N THR A 100 -21.65 4.25 -9.09
CA THR A 100 -21.33 5.59 -9.56
C THR A 100 -20.73 6.35 -8.40
N SER A 101 -19.43 6.58 -8.44
CA SER A 101 -18.65 7.24 -7.40
C SER A 101 -17.97 8.49 -7.96
N LYS A 102 -17.17 9.19 -7.12
CA LYS A 102 -16.25 10.23 -7.61
C LYS A 102 -15.24 9.69 -8.65
N ARG A 103 -15.05 8.37 -8.73
CA ARG A 103 -14.03 7.69 -9.57
C ARG A 103 -14.54 7.29 -10.94
N GLY A 104 -15.84 7.32 -11.17
CA GLY A 104 -16.47 7.01 -12.45
C GLY A 104 -17.85 6.36 -12.29
N ASP A 105 -18.36 5.83 -13.40
CA ASP A 105 -19.61 5.06 -13.47
C ASP A 105 -19.39 3.55 -13.72
N ARG A 106 -20.46 2.77 -13.61
CA ARG A 106 -20.45 1.31 -13.79
C ARG A 106 -19.75 0.86 -15.06
N ALA A 107 -19.95 1.58 -16.17
CA ALA A 107 -19.36 1.21 -17.45
C ALA A 107 -17.85 1.46 -17.44
N GLN A 108 -17.39 2.55 -16.85
CA GLN A 108 -15.96 2.82 -16.63
C GLN A 108 -15.34 1.77 -15.70
N PHE A 109 -16.03 1.38 -14.62
CA PHE A 109 -15.54 0.32 -13.71
C PHE A 109 -15.37 -1.02 -14.44
N GLN A 110 -16.39 -1.44 -15.20
CA GLN A 110 -16.33 -2.67 -15.99
C GLN A 110 -15.22 -2.60 -17.06
N SER A 111 -15.09 -1.46 -17.76
CA SER A 111 -14.04 -1.25 -18.76
C SER A 111 -12.64 -1.33 -18.13
N MET A 112 -12.47 -0.81 -16.91
CA MET A 112 -11.21 -0.91 -16.16
C MET A 112 -10.88 -2.36 -15.83
N ILE A 113 -11.85 -3.13 -15.34
CA ILE A 113 -11.67 -4.57 -15.05
C ILE A 113 -11.21 -5.31 -16.31
N GLU A 114 -11.95 -5.16 -17.41
CA GLU A 114 -11.64 -5.83 -18.68
C GLU A 114 -10.24 -5.44 -19.21
N THR A 115 -9.86 -4.17 -19.06
CA THR A 115 -8.55 -3.66 -19.48
C THR A 115 -7.41 -4.18 -18.61
N CYS A 116 -7.59 -4.19 -17.28
CA CYS A 116 -6.60 -4.74 -16.36
C CYS A 116 -6.40 -6.25 -16.56
N HIS A 117 -7.49 -7.00 -16.76
CA HIS A 117 -7.41 -8.43 -17.11
C HIS A 117 -6.65 -8.66 -18.41
N ALA A 118 -6.88 -7.86 -19.45
CA ALA A 118 -6.13 -7.94 -20.71
C ALA A 118 -4.63 -7.65 -20.53
N ALA A 119 -4.26 -6.83 -19.55
CA ALA A 119 -2.87 -6.57 -19.15
C ALA A 119 -2.29 -7.63 -18.18
N GLY A 120 -3.10 -8.62 -17.76
CA GLY A 120 -2.68 -9.67 -16.81
C GLY A 120 -2.62 -9.21 -15.36
N VAL A 121 -3.40 -8.19 -15.00
CA VAL A 121 -3.56 -7.64 -13.64
C VAL A 121 -4.99 -7.92 -13.16
N LEU A 122 -5.12 -8.56 -12.00
CA LEU A 122 -6.40 -8.85 -11.37
C LEU A 122 -6.92 -7.64 -10.58
N VAL A 123 -8.22 -7.55 -10.34
CA VAL A 123 -8.85 -6.37 -9.71
C VAL A 123 -9.44 -6.70 -8.35
N ILE A 124 -9.05 -5.92 -7.34
CA ILE A 124 -9.62 -5.92 -6.00
C ILE A 124 -10.47 -4.67 -5.83
N ALA A 125 -11.73 -4.81 -5.43
CA ALA A 125 -12.57 -3.69 -5.04
C ALA A 125 -12.48 -3.45 -3.53
N ASP A 126 -12.26 -2.20 -3.08
CA ASP A 126 -12.50 -1.84 -1.69
C ASP A 126 -14.02 -1.84 -1.43
N THR A 127 -14.46 -2.40 -0.31
CA THR A 127 -15.88 -2.68 -0.02
C THR A 127 -16.21 -2.37 1.44
N ILE A 128 -17.32 -1.66 1.63
CA ILE A 128 -17.81 -1.22 2.94
C ILE A 128 -19.02 -2.07 3.30
N PHE A 129 -18.82 -3.05 4.17
CA PHE A 129 -19.90 -3.91 4.67
C PHE A 129 -20.35 -3.54 6.08
N ASN A 130 -19.57 -2.71 6.78
CA ASN A 130 -19.80 -2.36 8.17
C ASN A 130 -20.96 -1.36 8.35
N HIS A 131 -20.97 -0.30 7.55
CA HIS A 131 -21.82 0.86 7.80
C HIS A 131 -22.34 1.52 6.52
N MET A 132 -23.22 2.50 6.72
CA MET A 132 -23.60 3.50 5.73
C MET A 132 -23.13 4.90 6.20
N THR A 133 -23.74 5.99 5.75
CA THR A 133 -23.32 7.37 6.12
C THR A 133 -23.47 7.72 7.60
N GLY A 134 -22.68 8.70 8.07
CA GLY A 134 -22.79 9.31 9.41
C GLY A 134 -23.52 10.66 9.45
N ASN A 135 -23.86 11.24 8.30
CA ASN A 135 -24.63 12.49 8.25
C ASN A 135 -26.12 12.25 8.53
N ALA A 136 -26.77 13.20 9.21
CA ALA A 136 -28.21 13.13 9.50
C ALA A 136 -29.08 12.96 8.25
N GLU A 137 -28.73 13.65 7.16
CA GLU A 137 -29.38 13.56 5.85
C GLU A 137 -28.47 14.12 4.76
N GLY A 138 -28.73 13.74 3.51
CA GLY A 138 -27.97 14.24 2.37
C GLY A 138 -28.35 13.62 1.03
N SER A 139 -27.46 13.79 0.05
CA SER A 139 -27.55 13.14 -1.24
C SER A 139 -26.19 12.56 -1.63
N GLY A 140 -26.21 11.42 -2.32
CA GLY A 140 -25.02 10.80 -2.87
C GLY A 140 -24.64 11.40 -4.22
N VAL A 141 -23.44 11.06 -4.68
CA VAL A 141 -22.87 11.56 -5.93
C VAL A 141 -23.63 11.10 -7.19
N ALA A 142 -24.45 10.04 -7.08
CA ALA A 142 -25.33 9.56 -8.15
C ALA A 142 -26.79 10.09 -8.00
N GLY A 143 -27.05 10.93 -7.00
CA GLY A 143 -28.33 11.60 -6.78
C GLY A 143 -29.29 10.87 -5.83
N SER A 144 -28.89 9.75 -5.22
CA SER A 144 -29.72 9.09 -4.20
C SER A 144 -29.82 9.95 -2.94
N THR A 145 -31.01 10.13 -2.41
CA THR A 145 -31.22 10.85 -1.13
C THR A 145 -31.26 9.88 0.04
N TYR A 146 -30.78 10.30 1.20
CA TYR A 146 -30.80 9.48 2.42
C TYR A 146 -31.07 10.32 3.67
N THR A 147 -31.49 9.66 4.74
CA THR A 147 -31.28 10.11 6.12
C THR A 147 -30.43 9.08 6.85
N GLN A 148 -29.77 9.44 7.94
CA GLN A 148 -29.09 8.49 8.81
C GLN A 148 -30.13 7.40 9.20
N PHE A 149 -29.81 6.15 8.90
CA PHE A 149 -30.69 4.96 9.04
C PHE A 149 -31.84 4.78 8.03
N VAL A 150 -31.99 5.60 6.99
CA VAL A 150 -32.98 5.38 5.92
C VAL A 150 -32.36 5.61 4.55
N TYR A 151 -32.20 4.51 3.82
CA TYR A 151 -31.62 4.45 2.47
C TYR A 151 -32.67 3.86 1.53
N PRO A 152 -33.46 4.71 0.84
CA PRO A 152 -34.64 4.28 0.08
C PRO A 152 -34.36 3.13 -0.88
N GLY A 153 -35.13 2.04 -0.73
CA GLY A 153 -35.00 0.83 -1.57
C GLY A 153 -33.97 -0.19 -1.09
N ILE A 154 -33.14 0.16 -0.09
CA ILE A 154 -32.05 -0.68 0.42
C ILE A 154 -32.26 -0.99 1.90
N TYR A 155 -32.15 0.03 2.77
CA TYR A 155 -32.22 -0.12 4.23
C TYR A 155 -33.20 0.86 4.88
N GLN A 156 -33.76 0.44 6.00
CA GLN A 156 -34.59 1.22 6.91
C GLN A 156 -34.06 1.09 8.33
N ALA A 157 -34.62 1.84 9.27
CA ALA A 157 -34.11 1.92 10.63
C ALA A 157 -33.90 0.55 11.31
N GLN A 158 -34.74 -0.46 11.04
CA GLN A 158 -34.58 -1.79 11.64
C GLN A 158 -33.39 -2.62 11.10
N ASP A 159 -32.74 -2.15 10.03
CA ASP A 159 -31.62 -2.83 9.38
C ASP A 159 -30.26 -2.33 9.92
N PHE A 160 -30.28 -1.53 10.99
CA PHE A 160 -29.11 -0.97 11.66
C PHE A 160 -29.08 -1.41 13.13
N HIS A 161 -27.88 -1.53 13.68
CA HIS A 161 -27.72 -1.75 15.11
C HIS A 161 -28.02 -0.45 15.89
N TYR A 162 -28.54 -0.65 17.10
CA TYR A 162 -28.66 0.38 18.14
C TYR A 162 -28.14 -0.24 19.43
N CYS A 163 -26.82 -0.32 19.59
CA CYS A 163 -26.20 -1.12 20.65
C CYS A 163 -26.70 -0.77 22.06
N GLY A 164 -27.07 0.49 22.31
CA GLY A 164 -27.60 0.94 23.60
C GLY A 164 -26.62 0.81 24.77
N LEU A 165 -25.32 0.61 24.47
CA LEU A 165 -24.26 0.48 25.46
C LEU A 165 -23.68 1.82 25.88
N GLU A 166 -23.59 2.76 24.94
CA GLU A 166 -22.97 4.07 25.14
C GLU A 166 -23.86 5.22 24.60
N PRO A 167 -23.69 6.46 25.10
CA PRO A 167 -24.39 7.62 24.56
C PRO A 167 -24.15 7.78 23.05
N GLY A 168 -25.24 7.89 22.28
CA GLY A 168 -25.14 8.04 20.83
C GLY A 168 -24.90 6.73 20.07
N ASN A 169 -24.90 5.58 20.75
CA ASN A 169 -24.59 4.26 20.17
C ASN A 169 -23.20 4.17 19.50
N THR A 170 -22.26 5.06 19.82
CA THR A 170 -20.92 5.03 19.25
C THR A 170 -19.98 4.15 20.06
N ILE A 171 -18.94 3.61 19.41
CA ILE A 171 -17.87 2.90 20.11
C ILE A 171 -17.08 3.89 21.00
N VAL A 172 -16.97 3.57 22.29
CA VAL A 172 -16.19 4.26 23.32
C VAL A 172 -15.16 3.33 23.94
N ASN A 173 -15.53 2.07 24.20
CA ASN A 173 -14.70 1.05 24.84
C ASN A 173 -14.37 -0.12 23.90
N TYR A 174 -13.19 -0.07 23.31
CA TYR A 174 -12.66 -1.13 22.45
C TYR A 174 -12.29 -2.42 23.19
N ASP A 175 -12.36 -2.48 24.53
CA ASP A 175 -12.20 -3.71 25.31
C ASP A 175 -13.51 -4.52 25.41
N ASN A 176 -14.59 -4.05 24.79
CA ASN A 176 -15.89 -4.71 24.73
C ASN A 176 -16.19 -5.13 23.28
N GLU A 177 -16.10 -6.43 22.98
CA GLU A 177 -16.34 -6.97 21.63
C GLU A 177 -17.75 -6.68 21.10
N VAL A 178 -18.76 -6.67 21.96
CA VAL A 178 -20.15 -6.36 21.54
C VAL A 178 -20.24 -4.91 21.08
N GLU A 179 -19.51 -4.02 21.74
CA GLU A 179 -19.46 -2.61 21.36
C GLU A 179 -18.74 -2.43 20.03
N VAL A 180 -17.59 -3.07 19.86
CA VAL A 180 -16.80 -3.04 18.61
C VAL A 180 -17.62 -3.51 17.40
N TRP A 181 -18.51 -4.50 17.59
CA TRP A 181 -19.29 -5.13 16.51
C TRP A 181 -20.71 -4.60 16.30
N THR A 182 -21.26 -3.80 17.23
CA THR A 182 -22.68 -3.37 17.14
C THR A 182 -22.91 -1.89 17.42
N CYS A 183 -21.89 -1.15 17.84
CA CYS A 183 -21.97 0.29 17.99
C CYS A 183 -21.35 1.00 16.78
N GLU A 184 -21.84 2.21 16.49
CA GLU A 184 -21.42 3.07 15.40
C GLU A 184 -19.92 3.42 15.51
N LEU A 185 -19.16 3.00 14.50
CA LEU A 185 -17.81 3.49 14.28
C LEU A 185 -17.87 4.96 13.87
N GLU A 186 -17.38 5.87 14.72
CA GLU A 186 -17.35 7.32 14.47
C GLU A 186 -18.71 7.95 14.11
N GLY A 187 -19.82 7.35 14.55
CA GLY A 187 -21.18 7.80 14.26
C GLY A 187 -21.71 7.41 12.87
N LEU A 188 -20.99 6.52 12.17
CA LEU A 188 -21.43 5.92 10.91
C LEU A 188 -22.55 4.91 11.20
N ALA A 189 -23.64 4.96 10.42
CA ALA A 189 -24.81 4.12 10.64
C ALA A 189 -24.47 2.63 10.50
N ASP A 190 -24.35 1.93 11.64
CA ASP A 190 -23.86 0.56 11.76
C ASP A 190 -24.87 -0.47 11.28
N LEU A 191 -24.53 -1.25 10.26
CA LEU A 191 -25.44 -2.22 9.65
C LEU A 191 -25.64 -3.42 10.58
N ALA A 192 -26.89 -3.88 10.69
CA ALA A 192 -27.24 -5.07 11.48
C ALA A 192 -26.82 -6.36 10.76
N THR A 193 -25.51 -6.57 10.65
CA THR A 193 -24.86 -7.64 9.87
C THR A 193 -25.15 -9.04 10.41
N ASP A 194 -25.68 -9.16 11.62
CA ASP A 194 -26.20 -10.40 12.21
C ASP A 194 -27.58 -10.81 11.62
N THR A 195 -28.24 -9.93 10.86
CA THR A 195 -29.55 -10.18 10.27
C THR A 195 -29.48 -10.71 8.84
N THR A 196 -30.32 -11.71 8.55
CA THR A 196 -30.38 -12.31 7.20
C THR A 196 -30.70 -11.32 6.08
N TYR A 197 -31.45 -10.24 6.36
CA TYR A 197 -31.79 -9.25 5.34
C TYR A 197 -30.56 -8.43 4.95
N VAL A 198 -29.81 -7.90 5.93
CA VAL A 198 -28.58 -7.14 5.69
C VAL A 198 -27.53 -8.03 5.03
N GLN A 199 -27.34 -9.25 5.53
CA GLN A 199 -26.40 -10.21 4.93
C GLN A 199 -26.71 -10.47 3.45
N GLY A 200 -27.99 -10.67 3.11
CA GLY A 200 -28.43 -10.89 1.73
C GLY A 200 -28.21 -9.67 0.83
N ARG A 201 -28.38 -8.44 1.34
CA ARG A 201 -28.12 -7.21 0.58
C ARG A 201 -26.64 -6.98 0.32
N LEU A 202 -25.79 -7.20 1.32
CA LEU A 202 -24.34 -7.14 1.16
C LEU A 202 -23.84 -8.21 0.19
N ALA A 203 -24.41 -9.42 0.25
CA ALA A 203 -24.13 -10.48 -0.70
C ALA A 203 -24.58 -10.15 -2.14
N GLU A 204 -25.75 -9.52 -2.30
CA GLU A 204 -26.22 -9.02 -3.61
C GLU A 204 -25.24 -8.01 -4.20
N TYR A 205 -24.76 -7.05 -3.39
CA TYR A 205 -23.74 -6.10 -3.81
C TYR A 205 -22.40 -6.78 -4.18
N GLY A 206 -21.91 -7.69 -3.33
CA GLY A 206 -20.71 -8.47 -3.63
C GLY A 206 -20.83 -9.29 -4.92
N ASN A 207 -21.97 -9.94 -5.15
CA ASN A 207 -22.23 -10.69 -6.38
C ASN A 207 -22.36 -9.80 -7.61
N ASP A 208 -22.85 -8.57 -7.47
CA ASP A 208 -22.87 -7.60 -8.55
C ASP A 208 -21.44 -7.25 -9.00
N LEU A 209 -20.52 -7.00 -8.06
CA LEU A 209 -19.10 -6.78 -8.35
C LEU A 209 -18.44 -8.02 -8.99
N ILE A 210 -18.69 -9.21 -8.46
CA ILE A 210 -18.21 -10.48 -9.04
C ILE A 210 -18.72 -10.64 -10.47
N SER A 211 -19.98 -10.28 -10.75
CA SER A 211 -20.57 -10.38 -12.08
C SER A 211 -19.88 -9.48 -13.13
N LEU A 212 -19.23 -8.41 -12.68
CA LEU A 212 -18.42 -7.52 -13.52
C LEU A 212 -16.98 -8.01 -13.72
N GLY A 213 -16.57 -9.06 -13.00
CA GLY A 213 -15.23 -9.64 -13.10
C GLY A 213 -14.26 -9.22 -12.00
N VAL A 214 -14.73 -8.66 -10.89
CA VAL A 214 -13.87 -8.41 -9.71
C VAL A 214 -13.31 -9.73 -9.18
N ASP A 215 -11.99 -9.79 -8.99
CA ASP A 215 -11.27 -11.00 -8.55
C ASP A 215 -11.08 -11.07 -7.03
N GLY A 216 -11.15 -9.91 -6.35
CA GLY A 216 -10.98 -9.82 -4.92
C GLY A 216 -11.72 -8.65 -4.27
N MET A 217 -11.87 -8.69 -2.96
CA MET A 217 -12.42 -7.58 -2.17
C MET A 217 -11.53 -7.27 -0.98
N ARG A 218 -11.29 -5.98 -0.74
CA ARG A 218 -10.76 -5.48 0.54
C ARG A 218 -11.93 -5.07 1.40
N LEU A 219 -12.06 -5.66 2.59
CA LEU A 219 -13.15 -5.36 3.52
C LEU A 219 -12.71 -4.23 4.45
N ASP A 220 -13.30 -3.05 4.23
CA ASP A 220 -13.18 -1.88 5.09
C ASP A 220 -13.76 -2.15 6.47
N ALA A 221 -13.09 -1.66 7.51
CA ALA A 221 -13.53 -1.77 8.91
C ALA A 221 -13.98 -3.19 9.29
N ALA A 222 -13.31 -4.23 8.77
CA ALA A 222 -13.69 -5.62 9.02
C ALA A 222 -13.67 -5.97 10.52
N LYS A 223 -12.78 -5.32 11.30
CA LYS A 223 -12.75 -5.41 12.77
C LYS A 223 -14.11 -5.13 13.42
N ASN A 224 -14.91 -4.26 12.82
CA ASN A 224 -16.18 -3.78 13.34
C ASN A 224 -17.37 -4.64 12.93
N ILE A 225 -17.13 -5.77 12.26
CA ILE A 225 -18.16 -6.75 11.91
C ILE A 225 -17.79 -8.06 12.61
N ALA A 226 -18.75 -8.74 13.23
CA ALA A 226 -18.47 -10.04 13.83
C ALA A 226 -17.96 -11.02 12.74
N PRO A 227 -16.89 -11.81 12.98
CA PRO A 227 -16.35 -12.72 11.97
C PRO A 227 -17.39 -13.70 11.40
N ALA A 228 -18.32 -14.17 12.24
CA ALA A 228 -19.40 -15.06 11.82
C ALA A 228 -20.37 -14.40 10.82
N ASP A 229 -20.54 -13.09 10.89
CA ASP A 229 -21.41 -12.33 9.99
C ASP A 229 -20.73 -12.12 8.65
N ILE A 230 -19.42 -11.83 8.64
CA ILE A 230 -18.61 -11.84 7.42
C ILE A 230 -18.68 -13.21 6.75
N GLU A 231 -18.47 -14.31 7.51
CA GLU A 231 -18.61 -15.68 7.00
C GLU A 231 -19.99 -15.92 6.36
N ALA A 232 -21.06 -15.46 7.01
CA ALA A 232 -22.43 -15.63 6.53
C ALA A 232 -22.72 -14.80 5.26
N ILE A 233 -22.14 -13.61 5.13
CA ILE A 233 -22.22 -12.78 3.91
C ILE A 233 -21.49 -13.48 2.76
N VAL A 234 -20.21 -13.80 2.95
CA VAL A 234 -19.38 -14.32 1.85
C VAL A 234 -19.82 -15.72 1.42
N ALA A 235 -20.41 -16.52 2.33
CA ALA A 235 -20.98 -17.82 1.99
C ALA A 235 -22.13 -17.74 0.96
N GLN A 236 -22.72 -16.56 0.77
CA GLN A 236 -23.77 -16.31 -0.23
C GLN A 236 -23.21 -15.83 -1.58
N PHE A 237 -21.89 -15.69 -1.73
CA PHE A 237 -21.28 -15.28 -2.99
C PHE A 237 -21.37 -16.39 -4.05
N ASP A 238 -21.59 -16.00 -5.31
CA ASP A 238 -21.63 -16.87 -6.48
C ASP A 238 -20.24 -17.42 -6.86
N ALA A 239 -19.18 -16.81 -6.33
CA ALA A 239 -17.80 -17.21 -6.50
C ALA A 239 -16.99 -17.08 -5.18
N SER A 240 -15.73 -17.48 -5.24
CA SER A 240 -14.77 -17.35 -4.14
C SER A 240 -13.67 -16.34 -4.50
N PRO A 241 -13.98 -15.03 -4.53
CA PRO A 241 -12.95 -14.01 -4.76
C PRO A 241 -11.91 -14.03 -3.63
N TYR A 242 -10.72 -13.52 -3.94
CA TYR A 242 -9.70 -13.19 -2.94
C TYR A 242 -10.27 -12.21 -1.92
N LEU A 243 -9.92 -12.35 -0.64
CA LEU A 243 -10.33 -11.41 0.40
C LEU A 243 -9.11 -10.95 1.19
N THR A 244 -9.01 -9.64 1.41
CA THR A 244 -8.14 -9.04 2.43
C THR A 244 -9.00 -8.19 3.37
N GLN A 245 -8.70 -8.21 4.66
CA GLN A 245 -9.57 -7.68 5.70
C GLN A 245 -8.82 -6.67 6.56
N GLU A 246 -9.39 -5.49 6.76
CA GLU A 246 -8.84 -4.51 7.68
C GLU A 246 -9.21 -4.85 9.13
N VAL A 247 -8.26 -5.44 9.85
CA VAL A 247 -8.41 -5.75 11.27
C VAL A 247 -7.25 -5.18 12.07
N ILE A 248 -7.41 -3.95 12.55
CA ILE A 248 -6.37 -3.26 13.32
C ILE A 248 -6.21 -3.94 14.69
N TRP A 249 -5.03 -4.50 14.95
CA TRP A 249 -4.72 -5.06 16.27
C TRP A 249 -4.64 -3.97 17.34
N GLY A 250 -5.24 -4.24 18.51
CA GLY A 250 -5.11 -3.39 19.70
C GLY A 250 -4.67 -4.20 20.91
N ALA A 251 -3.69 -3.69 21.66
CA ALA A 251 -3.15 -4.39 22.83
C ALA A 251 -4.23 -4.62 23.90
N GLY A 252 -4.49 -5.88 24.24
CA GLY A 252 -5.46 -6.25 25.27
C GLY A 252 -6.93 -6.25 24.83
N GLN A 253 -7.21 -5.82 23.58
CA GLN A 253 -8.56 -5.81 23.04
C GLN A 253 -9.03 -7.23 22.67
N PRO A 254 -10.32 -7.55 22.84
CA PRO A 254 -10.86 -8.89 22.59
C PRO A 254 -10.97 -9.23 21.10
N VAL A 255 -11.18 -8.22 20.23
CA VAL A 255 -11.30 -8.41 18.78
C VAL A 255 -9.92 -8.31 18.13
N THR A 256 -9.36 -9.44 17.70
CA THR A 256 -8.00 -9.55 17.17
C THR A 256 -7.96 -10.08 15.73
N PRO A 257 -6.86 -9.85 14.97
CA PRO A 257 -6.70 -10.38 13.62
C PRO A 257 -6.90 -11.89 13.50
N GLU A 258 -6.48 -12.65 14.52
CA GLU A 258 -6.57 -14.11 14.58
C GLU A 258 -8.02 -14.64 14.51
N LEU A 259 -9.02 -13.80 14.83
CA LEU A 259 -10.44 -14.17 14.71
C LEU A 259 -10.93 -14.18 13.24
N TYR A 260 -10.21 -13.52 12.34
CA TYR A 260 -10.60 -13.33 10.94
C TYR A 260 -9.76 -14.18 9.97
N THR A 261 -8.74 -14.88 10.49
CA THR A 261 -7.98 -15.86 9.71
C THR A 261 -8.91 -17.02 9.31
N GLY A 262 -8.68 -17.59 8.13
CA GLY A 262 -9.56 -18.61 7.54
C GLY A 262 -10.73 -18.08 6.71
N ILE A 263 -11.16 -16.83 6.91
CA ILE A 263 -12.13 -16.15 6.04
C ILE A 263 -11.42 -15.62 4.77
N GLY A 264 -10.31 -14.93 4.97
CA GLY A 264 -9.45 -14.32 3.97
C GLY A 264 -8.12 -13.90 4.58
N ASN A 265 -7.27 -13.23 3.80
CA ASN A 265 -6.10 -12.59 4.38
C ASN A 265 -6.50 -11.41 5.28
N VAL A 266 -5.62 -11.07 6.21
CA VAL A 266 -5.83 -9.98 7.17
C VAL A 266 -4.66 -9.01 7.08
N GLN A 267 -4.97 -7.72 7.01
CA GLN A 267 -3.99 -6.65 7.00
C GLN A 267 -3.24 -6.59 8.34
N GLU A 268 -1.95 -6.91 8.34
CA GLU A 268 -1.15 -7.03 9.57
C GLU A 268 -0.50 -5.68 9.95
N PHE A 269 -1.26 -4.82 10.62
CA PHE A 269 -0.80 -3.49 11.03
C PHE A 269 0.42 -3.50 11.97
N ARG A 270 0.66 -4.58 12.73
CA ARG A 270 1.86 -4.68 13.60
C ARG A 270 3.14 -4.74 12.77
N TYR A 271 3.08 -5.28 11.54
CA TYR A 271 4.17 -5.27 10.59
C TYR A 271 4.60 -3.84 10.24
N THR A 272 3.62 -2.98 9.94
CA THR A 272 3.85 -1.55 9.64
C THR A 272 4.56 -0.84 10.79
N THR A 273 4.10 -1.00 12.03
CA THR A 273 4.73 -0.40 13.21
C THR A 273 6.14 -0.94 13.45
N ALA A 274 6.38 -2.24 13.22
CA ALA A 274 7.69 -2.86 13.37
C ALA A 274 8.70 -2.30 12.34
N LEU A 275 8.29 -2.13 11.09
CA LEU A 275 9.14 -1.51 10.07
C LEU A 275 9.45 -0.06 10.41
N GLN A 276 8.44 0.74 10.77
CA GLN A 276 8.65 2.13 11.17
C GLN A 276 9.66 2.23 12.32
N SER A 277 9.49 1.42 13.36
CA SER A 277 10.39 1.38 14.52
C SER A 277 11.82 0.99 14.13
N ALA A 278 11.98 -0.02 13.29
CA ALA A 278 13.30 -0.50 12.88
C ALA A 278 14.05 0.53 12.02
N PHE A 279 13.40 1.11 11.01
CA PHE A 279 14.03 2.02 10.06
C PHE A 279 14.27 3.44 10.61
N LEU A 280 13.50 3.90 11.61
CA LEU A 280 13.69 5.21 12.26
C LEU A 280 14.67 5.19 13.46
N GLY A 281 15.49 4.14 13.58
CA GLY A 281 16.60 4.10 14.55
C GLY A 281 16.53 2.95 15.56
N GLY A 282 15.53 2.06 15.47
CA GLY A 282 15.50 0.81 16.22
C GLY A 282 16.54 -0.21 15.74
N GLY A 283 17.03 -0.08 14.50
CA GLY A 283 17.99 -0.98 13.88
C GLY A 283 17.33 -2.08 13.07
N ILE A 284 17.52 -2.05 11.75
CA ILE A 284 16.95 -3.02 10.81
C ILE A 284 17.46 -4.46 11.00
N SER A 285 18.59 -4.66 11.69
CA SER A 285 19.06 -6.00 12.11
C SER A 285 18.06 -6.76 12.99
N ASN A 286 17.19 -6.05 13.74
CA ASN A 286 16.17 -6.67 14.58
C ASN A 286 15.05 -7.36 13.78
N LEU A 287 14.98 -7.13 12.47
CA LEU A 287 13.99 -7.73 11.58
C LEU A 287 14.33 -9.17 11.16
N GLU A 288 15.46 -9.76 11.60
CA GLU A 288 15.86 -11.14 11.27
C GLU A 288 14.73 -12.13 11.60
N ASN A 289 14.12 -11.99 12.77
CA ASN A 289 13.07 -12.88 13.29
C ASN A 289 11.69 -12.20 13.26
N LEU A 290 11.41 -11.41 12.22
CA LEU A 290 10.11 -10.73 12.07
C LEU A 290 8.95 -11.73 11.91
N SER A 291 9.21 -12.94 11.39
CA SER A 291 8.22 -14.01 11.31
C SER A 291 7.82 -14.60 12.68
N ASP A 292 8.62 -14.37 13.73
CA ASP A 292 8.49 -15.06 15.01
C ASP A 292 7.88 -14.15 16.10
N GLN A 293 7.23 -13.07 15.68
CA GLN A 293 6.64 -12.06 16.58
C GLN A 293 5.33 -12.50 17.24
N GLY A 294 4.81 -13.70 16.92
CA GLY A 294 3.53 -14.19 17.43
C GLY A 294 2.32 -13.48 16.81
N TRP A 295 2.47 -12.96 15.60
CA TRP A 295 1.38 -12.42 14.78
C TRP A 295 0.61 -13.55 14.08
N ILE A 296 -0.36 -13.20 13.24
CA ILE A 296 -1.00 -14.18 12.36
C ILE A 296 0.05 -14.85 11.45
N ASP A 297 -0.26 -16.08 11.00
CA ASP A 297 0.64 -16.83 10.14
C ASP A 297 0.93 -16.05 8.84
N SER A 298 2.15 -16.20 8.32
CA SER A 298 2.57 -15.52 7.09
C SER A 298 1.61 -15.76 5.92
N SER A 299 1.04 -16.97 5.79
CA SER A 299 0.06 -17.32 4.75
C SER A 299 -1.29 -16.63 4.91
N ASP A 300 -1.59 -16.11 6.09
CA ASP A 300 -2.82 -15.39 6.41
C ASP A 300 -2.63 -13.87 6.38
N ALA A 301 -1.39 -13.36 6.35
CA ALA A 301 -1.11 -11.93 6.37
C ALA A 301 -1.09 -11.28 4.98
N ASP A 302 -1.74 -10.12 4.87
CA ASP A 302 -1.48 -9.08 3.87
C ASP A 302 -0.64 -7.99 4.52
N VAL A 303 0.58 -7.75 4.03
CA VAL A 303 1.53 -6.83 4.67
C VAL A 303 1.79 -5.59 3.82
N PHE A 304 2.05 -4.47 4.47
CA PHE A 304 2.29 -3.18 3.83
C PHE A 304 3.21 -2.32 4.69
N VAL A 305 3.99 -1.46 4.04
CA VAL A 305 4.79 -0.44 4.74
C VAL A 305 3.90 0.72 5.18
N THR A 306 2.91 1.06 4.37
CA THR A 306 1.90 2.08 4.66
C THR A 306 0.64 1.80 3.85
N ASN A 307 -0.50 2.28 4.33
CA ASN A 307 -1.76 2.34 3.61
C ASN A 307 -2.33 3.77 3.68
N HIS A 308 -3.48 3.99 3.05
CA HIS A 308 -4.12 5.30 3.00
C HIS A 308 -4.40 5.95 4.38
N ASP A 309 -4.69 5.17 5.43
CA ASP A 309 -4.89 5.70 6.78
C ASP A 309 -3.57 6.00 7.49
N THR A 310 -2.66 5.04 7.50
CA THR A 310 -1.42 5.12 8.27
C THR A 310 -0.43 6.13 7.71
N GLU A 311 -0.48 6.40 6.40
CA GLU A 311 0.34 7.42 5.74
C GLU A 311 0.02 8.82 6.28
N ARG A 312 -1.25 9.05 6.62
CA ARG A 312 -1.83 10.35 6.97
C ARG A 312 -1.92 10.63 8.47
N ASN A 313 -1.74 9.61 9.30
CA ASN A 313 -1.89 9.71 10.76
C ASN A 313 -0.57 9.52 11.55
N GLY A 314 0.56 9.33 10.85
CA GLY A 314 1.88 9.14 11.46
C GLY A 314 2.14 7.74 12.02
N GLY A 315 1.20 6.79 11.86
CA GLY A 315 1.31 5.41 12.33
C GLY A 315 2.20 4.49 11.48
N SER A 316 2.86 5.03 10.45
CA SER A 316 3.71 4.30 9.52
C SER A 316 4.84 5.14 8.94
N LEU A 317 5.76 4.51 8.21
CA LEU A 317 6.61 5.24 7.27
C LEU A 317 5.74 5.74 6.10
N ASN A 318 6.14 6.82 5.47
CA ASN A 318 5.46 7.44 4.33
C ASN A 318 6.47 8.00 3.32
N TYR A 319 6.00 8.50 2.19
CA TYR A 319 6.86 9.02 1.12
C TYR A 319 7.79 10.17 1.57
N GLU A 320 7.43 10.91 2.62
CA GLU A 320 8.22 12.01 3.21
C GLU A 320 9.18 11.54 4.31
N SER A 321 9.19 10.24 4.64
CA SER A 321 10.00 9.74 5.75
C SER A 321 11.49 9.99 5.48
N PRO A 322 12.24 10.44 6.50
CA PRO A 322 13.58 10.97 6.31
C PRO A 322 14.55 9.89 5.81
N SER A 323 15.65 10.33 5.22
CA SER A 323 16.80 9.47 4.91
C SER A 323 16.42 8.22 4.10
N ASN A 324 15.46 8.34 3.19
CA ASN A 324 15.02 7.26 2.28
C ASN A 324 14.49 6.01 3.02
N THR A 325 14.04 6.16 4.26
CA THR A 325 13.60 5.04 5.12
C THR A 325 12.36 4.34 4.58
N TYR A 326 11.45 5.06 3.93
CA TYR A 326 10.28 4.45 3.31
C TYR A 326 10.64 3.57 2.11
N ALA A 327 11.48 4.04 1.18
CA ALA A 327 11.88 3.23 0.03
C ALA A 327 12.68 1.98 0.46
N THR A 328 13.59 2.10 1.42
CA THR A 328 14.36 0.96 1.94
C THR A 328 13.47 -0.04 2.72
N ALA A 329 12.44 0.43 3.41
CA ALA A 329 11.42 -0.43 4.01
C ALA A 329 10.56 -1.14 2.95
N MET A 330 10.22 -0.48 1.84
CA MET A 330 9.52 -1.10 0.70
C MET A 330 10.36 -2.21 0.07
N ILE A 331 11.67 -1.98 -0.11
CA ILE A 331 12.62 -2.99 -0.59
C ILE A 331 12.66 -4.18 0.36
N PHE A 332 12.77 -3.94 1.67
CA PHE A 332 12.70 -5.01 2.67
C PHE A 332 11.39 -5.79 2.55
N SER A 333 10.25 -5.11 2.48
CA SER A 333 8.94 -5.75 2.44
C SER A 333 8.72 -6.64 1.22
N LEU A 334 9.22 -6.21 0.06
CA LEU A 334 9.18 -7.00 -1.18
C LEU A 334 10.25 -8.12 -1.20
N ALA A 335 11.33 -8.00 -0.42
CA ALA A 335 12.37 -9.01 -0.34
C ALA A 335 12.09 -10.10 0.70
N TYR A 336 11.45 -9.76 1.82
CA TYR A 336 11.28 -10.64 2.97
C TYR A 336 10.19 -11.71 2.73
N SER A 337 10.23 -12.81 3.49
CA SER A 337 9.36 -13.98 3.28
C SER A 337 8.05 -13.96 4.06
N PHE A 338 7.84 -12.97 4.94
CA PHE A 338 6.60 -12.82 5.70
C PHE A 338 5.53 -12.09 4.88
N GLY A 339 4.28 -12.54 4.97
CA GLY A 339 3.13 -12.03 4.21
C GLY A 339 2.84 -12.85 2.96
N ASN A 340 1.58 -13.27 2.83
CA ASN A 340 1.04 -13.95 1.66
C ASN A 340 0.96 -12.98 0.48
N THR A 341 0.52 -11.75 0.75
CA THR A 341 0.54 -10.63 -0.19
C THR A 341 1.31 -9.45 0.38
N VAL A 342 1.84 -8.63 -0.52
CA VAL A 342 2.47 -7.34 -0.17
C VAL A 342 1.71 -6.24 -0.90
N SER A 343 1.11 -5.33 -0.13
CA SER A 343 0.35 -4.20 -0.63
C SER A 343 1.20 -2.93 -0.68
N ILE A 344 1.14 -2.24 -1.83
CA ILE A 344 1.86 -1.00 -2.11
C ILE A 344 0.83 0.11 -2.28
N LEU A 345 0.93 1.17 -1.49
CA LEU A 345 0.10 2.35 -1.67
C LEU A 345 0.64 3.20 -2.83
N SER A 346 -0.22 3.52 -3.80
CA SER A 346 -0.01 4.60 -4.77
C SER A 346 -0.86 5.79 -4.34
N SER A 347 -0.22 6.75 -3.69
CA SER A 347 -0.85 7.92 -3.05
C SER A 347 -0.58 9.20 -3.85
N TYR A 348 -0.96 10.31 -3.24
CA TYR A 348 -0.81 11.67 -3.71
C TYR A 348 -0.37 12.58 -2.55
N GLU A 349 0.20 13.74 -2.87
CA GLU A 349 0.62 14.76 -1.91
C GLU A 349 -0.59 15.33 -1.17
N PHE A 350 -0.48 15.52 0.14
CA PHE A 350 -1.53 16.09 0.97
C PHE A 350 -0.94 17.04 2.02
N ALA A 351 -1.67 18.11 2.35
CA ALA A 351 -1.30 19.05 3.40
C ALA A 351 -2.01 18.73 4.72
N THR A 352 -3.20 18.14 4.65
CA THR A 352 -3.98 17.70 5.81
C THR A 352 -4.43 16.25 5.65
N THR A 353 -4.73 15.61 6.77
CA THR A 353 -5.23 14.23 6.81
C THR A 353 -6.42 14.02 5.89
N ASP A 354 -7.31 15.00 5.73
CA ASP A 354 -8.59 14.85 5.03
C ASP A 354 -8.52 15.16 3.53
N ASP A 355 -7.38 15.64 3.01
CA ASP A 355 -7.28 16.08 1.62
C ASP A 355 -7.57 14.92 0.66
N GLY A 356 -8.49 15.16 -0.27
CA GLY A 356 -8.77 14.23 -1.37
C GLY A 356 -7.81 14.40 -2.55
N ALA A 357 -7.86 13.44 -3.46
CA ALA A 357 -6.94 13.34 -4.58
C ALA A 357 -6.91 14.61 -5.46
N PRO A 358 -5.72 14.97 -5.99
CA PRO A 358 -5.58 16.06 -6.95
C PRO A 358 -6.32 15.73 -8.25
N ASN A 359 -6.61 16.77 -9.03
CA ASN A 359 -7.18 16.65 -10.39
C ASN A 359 -8.46 15.81 -10.48
N GLY A 360 -9.25 15.77 -9.40
CA GLY A 360 -10.46 14.96 -9.32
C GLY A 360 -10.20 13.45 -9.41
N GLY A 361 -9.01 12.98 -9.04
CA GLY A 361 -8.61 11.58 -9.12
C GLY A 361 -8.07 11.16 -10.49
N ALA A 362 -7.95 12.05 -11.47
CA ALA A 362 -7.28 11.75 -12.72
C ALA A 362 -5.78 11.54 -12.47
N GLY A 363 -5.40 10.27 -12.37
CA GLY A 363 -4.05 9.81 -12.06
C GLY A 363 -3.05 10.13 -13.16
N GLU A 364 -1.90 10.71 -12.80
CA GLU A 364 -0.82 11.05 -13.72
C GLU A 364 0.54 10.66 -13.13
N CYS A 365 1.35 9.94 -13.92
CA CYS A 365 2.70 9.56 -13.53
C CYS A 365 3.69 9.84 -14.66
N SER A 366 4.92 10.17 -14.28
CA SER A 366 6.11 10.09 -15.13
C SER A 366 6.61 8.64 -15.27
N SER A 367 7.77 8.45 -15.91
CA SER A 367 8.41 7.13 -16.04
C SER A 367 8.84 6.53 -14.70
N THR A 368 9.17 7.35 -13.70
CA THR A 368 9.79 6.89 -12.44
C THR A 368 9.12 7.39 -11.16
N GLY A 369 8.01 8.12 -11.27
CA GLY A 369 7.31 8.70 -10.12
C GLY A 369 6.07 9.46 -10.57
N GLY A 370 5.40 10.15 -9.65
CA GLY A 370 4.19 10.90 -9.96
C GLY A 370 4.45 12.30 -10.54
N THR A 371 3.39 12.92 -11.04
CA THR A 371 3.35 14.32 -11.47
C THR A 371 2.02 14.92 -11.02
N ASP A 372 1.91 16.25 -11.03
CA ASP A 372 0.64 16.97 -10.76
C ASP A 372 0.00 16.60 -9.41
N GLY A 373 0.84 16.44 -8.38
CA GLY A 373 0.46 16.10 -7.02
C GLY A 373 0.33 14.60 -6.76
N TRP A 374 0.48 13.73 -7.76
CA TRP A 374 0.58 12.29 -7.53
C TRP A 374 2.00 11.90 -7.11
N ILE A 375 2.12 10.82 -6.32
CA ILE A 375 3.42 10.30 -5.88
C ILE A 375 3.85 9.08 -6.71
N CYS A 376 2.88 8.24 -7.11
CA CYS A 376 3.07 7.01 -7.88
C CYS A 376 4.19 6.10 -7.34
N GLN A 377 4.14 5.77 -6.04
CA GLN A 377 5.15 4.93 -5.38
C GLN A 377 5.39 3.59 -6.12
N HIS A 378 4.37 3.04 -6.76
CA HIS A 378 4.46 1.82 -7.56
C HIS A 378 5.40 1.94 -8.76
N ARG A 379 5.68 3.16 -9.25
CA ARG A 379 6.60 3.44 -10.35
C ARG A 379 8.02 3.69 -9.93
N TRP A 380 8.29 3.86 -8.64
CA TRP A 380 9.65 4.08 -8.18
C TRP A 380 10.53 2.91 -8.63
N ALA A 381 11.73 3.22 -9.13
CA ALA A 381 12.60 2.22 -9.76
C ALA A 381 12.88 1.04 -8.83
N ALA A 382 13.20 1.34 -7.57
CA ALA A 382 13.41 0.32 -6.54
C ALA A 382 12.16 -0.53 -6.27
N VAL A 383 10.98 0.09 -6.22
CA VAL A 383 9.72 -0.61 -5.95
C VAL A 383 9.37 -1.55 -7.11
N SER A 384 9.34 -1.03 -8.34
CA SER A 384 9.04 -1.81 -9.54
C SER A 384 10.05 -2.93 -9.81
N GLY A 385 11.35 -2.67 -9.61
CA GLY A 385 12.39 -3.71 -9.67
C GLY A 385 12.18 -4.80 -8.62
N MET A 386 11.78 -4.42 -7.41
CA MET A 386 11.48 -5.37 -6.34
C MET A 386 10.17 -6.13 -6.51
N VAL A 387 9.21 -5.64 -7.32
CA VAL A 387 8.08 -6.47 -7.77
C VAL A 387 8.57 -7.63 -8.63
N GLY A 388 9.49 -7.37 -9.56
CA GLY A 388 10.17 -8.41 -10.34
C GLY A 388 10.94 -9.41 -9.45
N PHE A 389 11.64 -8.89 -8.43
CA PHE A 389 12.32 -9.73 -7.43
C PHE A 389 11.33 -10.64 -6.69
N LYS A 390 10.25 -10.10 -6.11
CA LYS A 390 9.23 -10.86 -5.35
C LYS A 390 8.61 -11.95 -6.20
N ASN A 391 8.26 -11.64 -7.45
CA ASN A 391 7.72 -12.61 -8.41
C ASN A 391 8.71 -13.75 -8.71
N ASN A 392 10.00 -13.45 -8.80
CA ASN A 392 11.02 -14.45 -9.07
C ASN A 392 11.29 -15.36 -7.87
N VAL A 393 11.36 -14.80 -6.66
CA VAL A 393 11.72 -15.58 -5.46
C VAL A 393 10.52 -16.29 -4.83
N GLY A 394 9.30 -15.80 -5.05
CA GLY A 394 8.06 -16.38 -4.54
C GLY A 394 8.12 -16.68 -3.04
N SER A 395 7.86 -17.94 -2.69
CA SER A 395 7.85 -18.46 -1.31
C SER A 395 9.20 -19.01 -0.83
N ALA A 396 10.31 -18.81 -1.57
CA ALA A 396 11.62 -19.31 -1.17
C ALA A 396 11.99 -18.84 0.26
N ALA A 397 12.58 -19.71 1.08
CA ALA A 397 12.96 -19.35 2.43
C ALA A 397 14.09 -18.31 2.46
N LEU A 398 14.21 -17.59 3.57
CA LEU A 398 15.39 -16.77 3.88
C LEU A 398 16.59 -17.67 4.15
N ASN A 399 17.77 -17.25 3.72
CA ASN A 399 19.06 -17.86 4.02
C ASN A 399 20.16 -16.79 4.03
N ASP A 400 21.37 -17.17 4.43
CA ASP A 400 22.56 -16.31 4.35
C ASP A 400 22.37 -14.92 4.99
N TRP A 401 21.68 -14.85 6.14
CA TRP A 401 21.47 -13.58 6.86
C TRP A 401 22.81 -13.02 7.39
N ILE A 402 23.04 -11.73 7.13
CA ILE A 402 24.26 -10.99 7.44
C ILE A 402 23.84 -9.66 8.05
N SER A 403 24.23 -9.39 9.29
CA SER A 403 23.98 -8.10 9.94
C SER A 403 25.18 -7.66 10.80
N PRO A 404 26.25 -7.11 10.20
CA PRO A 404 27.47 -6.76 10.93
C PRO A 404 27.27 -5.57 11.88
N GLN A 405 26.24 -4.76 11.65
CA GLN A 405 25.86 -3.58 12.41
C GLN A 405 24.33 -3.48 12.49
N SER A 406 23.81 -2.61 13.36
CA SER A 406 22.36 -2.48 13.57
C SER A 406 21.60 -2.03 12.33
N GLU A 407 22.22 -1.19 11.50
CA GLU A 407 21.61 -0.55 10.32
C GLU A 407 21.96 -1.22 8.99
N GLN A 408 22.56 -2.41 9.01
CA GLN A 408 23.00 -3.11 7.81
C GLN A 408 22.53 -4.56 7.86
N ILE A 409 21.75 -4.96 6.85
CA ILE A 409 21.30 -6.35 6.68
C ILE A 409 21.53 -6.81 5.25
N ALA A 410 21.84 -8.08 5.07
CA ALA A 410 21.77 -8.76 3.78
C ALA A 410 21.28 -10.18 3.96
N PHE A 411 20.58 -10.72 2.97
CA PHE A 411 20.08 -12.08 3.02
C PHE A 411 19.74 -12.60 1.61
N GLY A 412 19.79 -13.92 1.47
CA GLY A 412 19.29 -14.65 0.33
C GLY A 412 17.80 -15.00 0.45
N ARG A 413 17.19 -15.27 -0.71
CA ARG A 413 15.91 -15.95 -0.85
C ARG A 413 16.16 -17.27 -1.59
N GLY A 414 16.68 -18.25 -0.86
CA GLY A 414 17.22 -19.49 -1.39
C GLY A 414 18.33 -19.22 -2.40
N ALA A 415 18.30 -19.94 -3.53
CA ALA A 415 19.20 -19.74 -4.66
C ALA A 415 18.61 -18.84 -5.75
N LEU A 416 17.54 -18.09 -5.45
CA LEU A 416 16.76 -17.33 -6.44
C LEU A 416 17.00 -15.82 -6.38
N GLY A 417 17.35 -15.28 -5.21
CA GLY A 417 17.59 -13.85 -5.05
C GLY A 417 18.47 -13.54 -3.85
N PHE A 418 19.03 -12.33 -3.84
CA PHE A 418 19.83 -11.80 -2.76
C PHE A 418 19.58 -10.29 -2.64
N VAL A 419 19.45 -9.78 -1.42
CA VAL A 419 19.30 -8.36 -1.11
C VAL A 419 20.31 -7.94 -0.05
N ALA A 420 20.82 -6.73 -0.14
CA ALA A 420 21.53 -6.06 0.95
C ALA A 420 21.00 -4.65 1.12
N ILE A 421 20.63 -4.27 2.34
CA ILE A 421 20.04 -2.98 2.72
C ILE A 421 20.96 -2.31 3.73
N ASN A 422 21.28 -1.05 3.46
CA ASN A 422 22.11 -0.20 4.29
C ASN A 422 21.30 1.04 4.71
N ASN A 423 20.78 1.00 5.93
CA ASN A 423 20.12 2.13 6.56
C ASN A 423 21.11 3.07 7.29
N ALA A 424 22.43 2.90 7.12
CA ALA A 424 23.41 3.84 7.68
C ALA A 424 23.68 5.03 6.74
N ASP A 425 24.24 6.12 7.29
CA ASP A 425 24.63 7.33 6.56
C ASP A 425 25.97 7.21 5.82
N SER A 426 26.60 6.03 5.85
CA SER A 426 27.86 5.77 5.15
C SER A 426 27.76 4.51 4.28
N PRO A 427 28.45 4.46 3.14
CA PRO A 427 28.44 3.27 2.27
C PRO A 427 28.96 2.02 3.00
N TRP A 428 28.33 0.88 2.72
CA TRP A 428 28.71 -0.42 3.22
C TRP A 428 29.39 -1.25 2.13
N SER A 429 30.73 -1.28 2.16
CA SER A 429 31.53 -2.16 1.29
C SER A 429 31.84 -3.48 1.98
N ALA A 430 31.39 -4.59 1.39
CA ALA A 430 31.62 -5.93 1.91
C ALA A 430 31.69 -6.99 0.82
N THR A 431 32.23 -8.15 1.19
CA THR A 431 32.09 -9.40 0.43
C THR A 431 30.92 -10.19 1.01
N PHE A 432 29.91 -10.43 0.19
CA PHE A 432 28.70 -11.15 0.54
C PHE A 432 28.82 -12.60 0.11
N SER A 433 28.48 -13.52 1.02
CA SER A 433 28.25 -14.93 0.65
C SER A 433 26.80 -15.07 0.18
N THR A 434 26.57 -15.86 -0.86
CA THR A 434 25.24 -16.04 -1.43
C THR A 434 25.09 -17.44 -2.02
N SER A 435 23.86 -17.94 -1.99
CA SER A 435 23.47 -19.19 -2.65
C SER A 435 23.06 -19.01 -4.12
N LEU A 436 23.11 -17.79 -4.66
CA LEU A 436 22.91 -17.54 -6.09
C LEU A 436 23.95 -18.30 -6.94
N PRO A 437 23.55 -18.87 -8.10
CA PRO A 437 24.49 -19.46 -9.04
C PRO A 437 25.51 -18.44 -9.58
N ASP A 438 26.68 -18.93 -9.97
CA ASP A 438 27.69 -18.15 -10.69
C ASP A 438 27.12 -17.61 -12.01
N ASP A 439 26.93 -16.28 -12.09
CA ASP A 439 26.50 -15.54 -13.28
C ASP A 439 26.66 -14.03 -13.04
N SER A 440 26.28 -13.20 -14.02
CA SER A 440 26.13 -11.76 -13.86
C SER A 440 24.65 -11.37 -13.81
N TYR A 441 24.28 -10.60 -12.80
CA TYR A 441 22.92 -10.15 -12.53
C TYR A 441 22.86 -8.63 -12.49
N CYS A 442 21.75 -8.06 -12.95
CA CYS A 442 21.46 -6.65 -12.82
C CYS A 442 20.91 -6.34 -11.44
N ASP A 443 21.45 -5.30 -10.82
CA ASP A 443 20.89 -4.72 -9.61
C ASP A 443 19.54 -4.05 -9.95
N VAL A 444 18.46 -4.66 -9.47
CA VAL A 444 17.09 -4.20 -9.75
C VAL A 444 16.68 -2.97 -8.93
N ILE A 445 17.53 -2.51 -8.01
CA ILE A 445 17.33 -1.25 -7.30
C ILE A 445 17.77 -0.06 -8.17
N SER A 446 18.92 -0.20 -8.86
CA SER A 446 19.50 0.87 -9.68
C SER A 446 19.16 0.80 -11.17
N GLY A 447 18.50 -0.27 -11.63
CA GLY A 447 18.10 -0.38 -13.03
C GLY A 447 17.38 -1.68 -13.38
N THR A 448 17.33 -1.99 -14.68
CA THR A 448 16.66 -3.18 -15.21
C THR A 448 17.59 -3.96 -16.13
N SER A 449 17.26 -5.23 -16.36
CA SER A 449 17.89 -6.02 -17.42
C SER A 449 17.21 -5.74 -18.76
N SER A 450 18.00 -5.35 -19.76
CA SER A 450 17.56 -5.17 -21.13
C SER A 450 18.49 -5.91 -22.08
N SER A 451 17.99 -7.00 -22.66
CA SER A 451 18.71 -7.83 -23.64
C SER A 451 20.10 -8.30 -23.15
N GLY A 452 20.19 -8.67 -21.86
CA GLY A 452 21.44 -9.13 -21.24
C GLY A 452 22.40 -8.02 -20.81
N ASN A 453 21.99 -6.75 -20.89
CA ASN A 453 22.74 -5.61 -20.35
C ASN A 453 21.95 -4.96 -19.22
N CYS A 454 22.66 -4.51 -18.19
CA CYS A 454 22.04 -3.75 -17.11
C CYS A 454 21.99 -2.27 -17.47
N THR A 455 20.83 -1.63 -17.31
CA THR A 455 20.73 -0.17 -17.39
C THR A 455 21.38 0.51 -16.19
N GLY A 456 21.44 -0.19 -15.05
CA GLY A 456 22.14 0.20 -13.83
C GLY A 456 23.36 -0.69 -13.57
N THR A 457 23.63 -0.97 -12.30
CA THR A 457 24.80 -1.75 -11.88
C THR A 457 24.65 -3.24 -12.23
N GLY A 458 25.73 -3.87 -12.70
CA GLY A 458 25.83 -5.32 -12.84
C GLY A 458 26.71 -5.93 -11.75
N ILE A 459 26.29 -7.05 -11.18
CA ILE A 459 27.00 -7.76 -10.11
C ILE A 459 27.30 -9.17 -10.59
N THR A 460 28.56 -9.58 -10.51
CA THR A 460 29.00 -10.93 -10.89
C THR A 460 29.22 -11.78 -9.65
N ILE A 461 28.54 -12.93 -9.61
CA ILE A 461 28.74 -13.96 -8.59
C ILE A 461 29.78 -14.96 -9.09
N SER A 462 30.75 -15.27 -8.24
CA SER A 462 31.69 -16.35 -8.52
C SER A 462 32.08 -17.08 -7.24
N GLY A 463 31.97 -18.41 -7.27
CA GLY A 463 32.28 -19.26 -6.13
C GLY A 463 31.37 -18.99 -4.93
N GLY A 464 30.10 -18.65 -5.15
CA GLY A 464 29.13 -18.37 -4.09
C GLY A 464 29.37 -17.06 -3.32
N SER A 465 30.07 -16.10 -3.92
CA SER A 465 30.33 -14.80 -3.30
C SER A 465 30.44 -13.67 -4.32
N PHE A 466 30.30 -12.43 -3.83
CA PHE A 466 30.58 -11.22 -4.59
C PHE A 466 30.97 -10.07 -3.67
N THR A 467 31.67 -9.07 -4.19
CA THR A 467 32.00 -7.84 -3.46
C THR A 467 31.22 -6.68 -4.04
N ALA A 468 30.54 -5.92 -3.18
CA ALA A 468 29.80 -4.73 -3.58
C ALA A 468 29.89 -3.64 -2.51
N SER A 469 29.63 -2.40 -2.92
CA SER A 469 29.42 -1.27 -2.02
C SER A 469 27.95 -0.89 -2.06
N VAL A 470 27.21 -1.18 -0.99
CA VAL A 470 25.83 -0.73 -0.82
C VAL A 470 25.87 0.74 -0.41
N PRO A 471 25.30 1.68 -1.19
CA PRO A 471 25.33 3.10 -0.83
C PRO A 471 24.68 3.38 0.53
N ALA A 472 24.97 4.55 1.11
CA ALA A 472 24.26 5.01 2.30
C ALA A 472 22.76 5.13 2.01
N ARG A 473 21.91 4.79 2.99
CA ARG A 473 20.44 4.89 2.90
C ARG A 473 19.85 4.23 1.65
N SER A 474 20.32 3.03 1.32
CA SER A 474 20.01 2.34 0.06
C SER A 474 20.02 0.82 0.18
N ALA A 475 19.85 0.15 -0.95
CA ALA A 475 19.99 -1.28 -1.07
C ALA A 475 20.59 -1.68 -2.43
N ILE A 476 20.96 -2.96 -2.53
CA ILE A 476 21.16 -3.67 -3.79
C ILE A 476 20.28 -4.92 -3.77
N ALA A 477 19.74 -5.31 -4.92
CA ALA A 477 18.95 -6.52 -5.05
C ALA A 477 19.22 -7.20 -6.40
N ILE A 478 19.52 -8.49 -6.37
CA ILE A 478 19.81 -9.29 -7.56
C ILE A 478 19.04 -10.61 -7.51
N HIS A 479 18.59 -11.09 -8.66
CA HIS A 479 17.84 -12.35 -8.74
C HIS A 479 18.01 -13.05 -10.07
N THR A 480 17.70 -14.35 -10.11
CA THR A 480 17.90 -15.23 -11.27
C THR A 480 17.11 -14.87 -12.52
N GLY A 481 16.12 -13.99 -12.38
CA GLY A 481 15.30 -13.48 -13.48
C GLY A 481 15.85 -12.21 -14.14
N ALA A 482 16.86 -11.56 -13.54
CA ALA A 482 17.45 -10.31 -14.03
C ALA A 482 18.93 -10.52 -14.42
N LEU A 483 19.19 -11.45 -15.34
CA LEU A 483 20.53 -11.69 -15.87
C LEU A 483 21.03 -10.49 -16.68
N GLY A 484 22.31 -10.15 -16.53
CA GLY A 484 22.94 -9.19 -17.41
C GLY A 484 24.29 -8.72 -16.91
N THR A 485 25.07 -8.19 -17.84
CA THR A 485 26.33 -7.52 -17.56
C THR A 485 26.11 -6.02 -17.55
N GLY A 486 26.48 -5.36 -16.46
CA GLY A 486 26.56 -3.90 -16.36
C GLY A 486 28.03 -3.48 -16.26
N GLY A 487 28.34 -2.25 -16.69
CA GLY A 487 29.68 -1.71 -16.58
C GLY A 487 30.09 -1.58 -15.12
N ILE A 488 30.92 -2.50 -14.62
CA ILE A 488 31.71 -2.27 -13.41
C ILE A 488 32.75 -1.21 -13.80
N THR A 489 32.45 0.07 -13.64
CA THR A 489 33.52 1.07 -13.58
C THR A 489 34.20 1.00 -12.22
N GLY A 490 35.09 0.01 -12.09
CA GLY A 490 36.31 0.12 -11.31
C GLY A 490 36.19 -0.11 -9.81
N THR A 491 36.96 -1.09 -9.34
CA THR A 491 37.74 -0.96 -8.11
C THR A 491 38.49 0.37 -8.12
N GLY A 492 37.98 1.41 -7.44
CA GLY A 492 38.69 2.67 -7.23
C GLY A 492 37.78 3.90 -7.22
N SER A 493 37.58 4.45 -6.02
CA SER A 493 37.23 5.86 -5.72
C SER A 493 36.04 6.49 -6.48
N GLY A 494 34.90 6.54 -5.79
CA GLY A 494 33.89 7.62 -5.84
C GLY A 494 33.53 8.20 -7.22
N SER A 495 32.48 7.66 -7.83
CA SER A 495 31.64 8.42 -8.76
C SER A 495 30.22 7.85 -8.72
N SER A 496 29.28 8.75 -8.41
CA SER A 496 27.85 8.57 -8.20
C SER A 496 27.07 8.28 -9.49
N GLY A 497 26.02 7.47 -9.37
CA GLY A 497 24.73 7.57 -10.06
C GLY A 497 24.67 7.33 -11.58
N SER A 498 23.96 6.29 -12.02
CA SER A 498 23.53 6.08 -13.43
C SER A 498 22.04 6.40 -13.66
N GLY A 499 21.43 7.24 -12.81
CA GLY A 499 20.08 7.76 -12.98
C GLY A 499 20.04 9.25 -12.67
N THR A 500 19.05 9.98 -13.21
CA THR A 500 18.81 11.40 -12.89
C THR A 500 17.45 11.56 -12.20
N VAL A 501 17.31 12.59 -11.36
CA VAL A 501 16.05 13.02 -10.75
C VAL A 501 15.76 14.47 -11.09
N SER A 502 14.49 14.80 -11.24
CA SER A 502 14.09 16.16 -11.60
C SER A 502 14.01 17.02 -10.34
N VAL A 503 14.90 18.00 -10.23
CA VAL A 503 15.03 18.87 -9.06
C VAL A 503 14.46 20.23 -9.39
N THR A 504 13.38 20.62 -8.70
CA THR A 504 12.81 21.97 -8.80
C THR A 504 13.41 22.84 -7.71
N ILE A 505 14.16 23.86 -8.12
CA ILE A 505 14.85 24.80 -7.25
C ILE A 505 14.05 26.09 -7.22
N GLU A 506 13.65 26.51 -6.03
CA GLU A 506 12.89 27.74 -5.80
C GLU A 506 13.65 28.67 -4.86
N GLU A 507 14.03 29.84 -5.35
CA GLU A 507 14.79 30.82 -4.58
C GLU A 507 14.04 32.15 -4.48
N THR A 508 13.72 32.57 -3.26
CA THR A 508 13.09 33.88 -3.03
C THR A 508 14.17 34.96 -2.96
N ALA A 509 14.24 35.81 -3.99
CA ALA A 509 15.23 36.89 -4.10
C ALA A 509 14.66 38.13 -4.80
N THR A 510 14.90 39.31 -4.22
CA THR A 510 14.54 40.59 -4.84
C THR A 510 15.71 41.16 -5.63
N THR A 511 15.44 41.61 -6.86
CA THR A 511 16.46 42.17 -7.76
C THR A 511 16.05 43.54 -8.28
N THR A 512 16.99 44.30 -8.85
CA THR A 512 16.68 45.50 -9.64
C THR A 512 16.60 45.18 -11.13
N PHE A 513 16.02 46.09 -11.91
CA PHE A 513 15.79 45.85 -13.34
C PHE A 513 17.12 45.58 -14.08
N GLY A 514 17.22 44.41 -14.69
CA GLY A 514 18.38 43.94 -15.45
C GLY A 514 19.30 42.99 -14.69
N GLU A 515 19.11 42.82 -13.39
CA GLU A 515 19.73 41.75 -12.59
C GLU A 515 19.00 40.41 -12.80
N ASN A 516 19.73 39.30 -12.75
CA ASN A 516 19.16 37.95 -12.84
C ASN A 516 19.83 37.01 -11.82
N ILE A 517 19.07 36.03 -11.34
CA ILE A 517 19.53 35.00 -10.41
C ILE A 517 19.94 33.75 -11.17
N PHE A 518 21.06 33.17 -10.77
CA PHE A 518 21.61 31.92 -11.29
C PHE A 518 22.01 31.00 -10.13
N ILE A 519 22.13 29.70 -10.40
CA ILE A 519 22.69 28.71 -9.48
C ILE A 519 24.06 28.22 -9.98
N SER A 520 24.97 27.96 -9.05
CA SER A 520 26.22 27.24 -9.30
C SER A 520 26.51 26.29 -8.13
N GLY A 521 27.17 25.16 -8.39
CA GLY A 521 27.40 24.12 -7.38
C GLY A 521 28.56 23.18 -7.68
N SER A 522 28.80 22.23 -6.79
CA SER A 522 30.00 21.37 -6.78
C SER A 522 30.00 20.26 -7.83
N ILE A 523 28.86 19.99 -8.47
CA ILE A 523 28.71 18.96 -9.50
C ILE A 523 28.76 19.55 -10.91
N PRO A 524 29.17 18.77 -11.94
CA PRO A 524 29.21 19.23 -13.33
C PRO A 524 27.88 19.79 -13.84
N GLU A 525 26.77 19.19 -13.43
CA GLU A 525 25.41 19.60 -13.79
C GLU A 525 25.05 20.99 -13.23
N LEU A 526 25.79 21.48 -12.23
CA LEU A 526 25.66 22.82 -11.65
C LEU A 526 26.89 23.70 -11.93
N GLY A 527 27.68 23.38 -12.95
CA GLY A 527 28.80 24.21 -13.42
C GLY A 527 30.09 24.08 -12.60
N SER A 528 30.20 23.16 -11.64
CA SER A 528 31.45 22.93 -10.86
C SER A 528 32.05 24.22 -10.26
N TRP A 529 31.21 25.10 -9.72
CA TRP A 529 31.54 26.43 -9.21
C TRP A 529 32.05 27.47 -10.22
N ASP A 530 32.01 27.16 -11.52
CA ASP A 530 32.28 28.14 -12.57
C ASP A 530 31.06 29.06 -12.77
N THR A 531 31.27 30.36 -12.59
CA THR A 531 30.21 31.36 -12.74
C THR A 531 29.80 31.57 -14.20
N ASP A 532 30.68 31.26 -15.15
CA ASP A 532 30.35 31.35 -16.57
C ASP A 532 29.40 30.21 -17.00
N ASP A 533 29.48 29.06 -16.32
CA ASP A 533 28.61 27.89 -16.52
C ASP A 533 27.42 27.82 -15.53
N SER A 534 27.16 28.89 -14.78
CA SER A 534 26.00 29.00 -13.89
C SER A 534 24.67 29.04 -14.65
N ILE A 535 23.63 28.48 -14.04
CA ILE A 535 22.34 28.23 -14.71
C ILE A 535 21.32 29.27 -14.27
N ALA A 536 20.67 29.93 -15.23
CA ALA A 536 19.69 30.98 -14.95
C ALA A 536 18.39 30.41 -14.37
N LEU A 537 17.86 31.05 -13.34
CA LEU A 537 16.52 30.78 -12.84
C LEU A 537 15.50 31.69 -13.56
N SER A 538 14.28 31.19 -13.72
CA SER A 538 13.14 31.93 -14.28
C SER A 538 12.53 32.87 -13.25
N SER A 539 12.18 34.09 -13.64
CA SER A 539 11.48 35.08 -12.80
C SER A 539 9.97 35.12 -13.03
N ALA A 540 9.39 34.05 -13.60
CA ALA A 540 7.96 33.98 -13.93
C ALA A 540 7.06 34.28 -12.70
N ASP A 541 7.49 33.85 -11.51
CA ASP A 541 6.75 33.95 -10.25
C ASP A 541 7.42 34.95 -9.27
N TYR A 542 8.06 36.00 -9.81
CA TYR A 542 8.80 36.99 -9.03
C TYR A 542 8.01 37.49 -7.80
N PRO A 543 8.60 37.49 -6.57
CA PRO A 543 10.03 37.42 -6.27
C PRO A 543 10.61 36.00 -6.12
N VAL A 544 9.85 34.95 -6.45
CA VAL A 544 10.37 33.59 -6.48
C VAL A 544 10.99 33.32 -7.85
N TRP A 545 12.22 32.81 -7.82
CA TRP A 545 12.98 32.41 -8.99
C TRP A 545 12.98 30.88 -9.07
N THR A 546 12.64 30.31 -10.21
CA THR A 546 12.42 28.86 -10.36
C THR A 546 13.30 28.24 -11.44
N LEU A 547 13.83 27.04 -11.18
CA LEU A 547 14.55 26.22 -12.15
C LEU A 547 14.21 24.75 -11.91
N THR A 548 13.77 24.03 -12.93
CA THR A 548 13.71 22.57 -12.89
C THR A 548 14.87 22.01 -13.69
N ILE A 549 15.69 21.16 -13.06
CA ILE A 549 16.88 20.57 -13.68
C ILE A 549 17.02 19.10 -13.29
N ASP A 550 17.44 18.26 -14.23
CA ASP A 550 17.76 16.87 -13.95
C ASP A 550 19.17 16.77 -13.36
N LEU A 551 19.27 16.34 -12.11
CA LEU A 551 20.54 16.10 -11.41
C LEU A 551 20.79 14.61 -11.21
N PRO A 552 22.04 14.16 -11.06
CA PRO A 552 22.33 12.75 -10.78
C PRO A 552 21.60 12.32 -9.51
N ALA A 553 20.85 11.23 -9.59
CA ALA A 553 20.11 10.66 -8.47
C ALA A 553 21.06 10.27 -7.33
N ASN A 554 20.61 10.40 -6.09
CA ASN A 554 21.38 10.07 -4.88
C ASN A 554 22.82 10.61 -4.92
N THR A 555 22.95 11.90 -5.19
CA THR A 555 24.23 12.58 -5.28
C THR A 555 24.25 13.73 -4.30
N LEU A 556 25.20 13.67 -3.37
CA LEU A 556 25.51 14.77 -2.46
C LEU A 556 26.19 15.89 -3.25
N PHE A 557 25.70 17.11 -3.13
CA PHE A 557 26.28 18.28 -3.76
C PHE A 557 26.12 19.53 -2.90
N ASP A 558 27.07 20.45 -3.07
CA ASP A 558 27.00 21.81 -2.56
C ASP A 558 26.51 22.75 -3.66
N TYR A 559 25.79 23.81 -3.31
CA TYR A 559 25.37 24.85 -4.23
C TYR A 559 25.19 26.22 -3.56
N LYS A 560 25.17 27.27 -4.39
CA LYS A 560 24.81 28.65 -4.03
C LYS A 560 24.12 29.35 -5.18
N PHE A 561 23.35 30.38 -4.85
CA PHE A 561 22.87 31.33 -5.84
C PHE A 561 23.87 32.46 -6.07
N ILE A 562 23.91 32.94 -7.30
CA ILE A 562 24.62 34.15 -7.70
C ILE A 562 23.67 35.09 -8.41
N ARG A 563 23.89 36.39 -8.21
CA ARG A 563 23.21 37.46 -8.93
C ARG A 563 24.21 38.06 -9.90
N LYS A 564 23.85 38.06 -11.18
CA LYS A 564 24.61 38.79 -12.20
C LYS A 564 23.99 40.17 -12.36
N GLU A 565 24.78 41.18 -12.04
CA GLU A 565 24.41 42.59 -12.04
C GLU A 565 24.47 43.18 -13.45
N THR A 566 23.81 44.32 -13.65
CA THR A 566 23.77 45.01 -14.96
C THR A 566 25.13 45.50 -15.46
N ASP A 567 26.10 45.69 -14.55
CA ASP A 567 27.48 46.04 -14.87
C ASP A 567 28.38 44.82 -15.14
N GLY A 568 27.81 43.61 -15.10
CA GLY A 568 28.50 42.34 -15.28
C GLY A 568 29.19 41.82 -14.02
N SER A 569 29.07 42.50 -12.88
CA SER A 569 29.56 41.98 -11.60
C SER A 569 28.70 40.81 -11.10
N ILE A 570 29.32 39.93 -10.31
CA ILE A 570 28.67 38.73 -9.76
C ILE A 570 28.68 38.84 -8.24
N VAL A 571 27.48 38.78 -7.65
CA VAL A 571 27.27 38.76 -6.20
C VAL A 571 26.84 37.36 -5.80
N TRP A 572 27.64 36.70 -4.97
CA TRP A 572 27.30 35.41 -4.39
C TRP A 572 26.41 35.57 -3.16
N GLU A 573 25.60 34.56 -2.85
CA GLU A 573 25.04 34.40 -1.51
C GLU A 573 26.13 34.34 -0.42
N SER A 574 25.76 34.77 0.79
CA SER A 574 26.63 34.66 1.96
C SER A 574 26.97 33.20 2.33
N ASP A 575 28.12 32.98 2.98
CA ASP A 575 28.53 31.65 3.48
C ASP A 575 27.67 31.20 4.68
N PRO A 576 27.51 29.88 4.91
CA PRO A 576 28.14 28.75 4.20
C PRO A 576 27.43 28.37 2.89
N ASN A 577 28.07 27.48 2.11
CA ASN A 577 27.40 26.77 1.01
C ASN A 577 26.14 26.05 1.51
N ARG A 578 25.16 25.88 0.61
CA ARG A 578 24.03 24.98 0.84
C ARG A 578 24.48 23.59 0.42
N GLU A 579 24.13 22.57 1.20
CA GLU A 579 24.50 21.17 0.96
C GLU A 579 23.22 20.33 0.97
N THR A 580 23.04 19.45 -0.01
CA THR A 580 21.92 18.51 -0.04
C THR A 580 22.29 17.24 -0.83
N THR A 581 21.49 16.18 -0.68
CA THR A 581 21.61 14.95 -1.48
C THR A 581 20.33 14.78 -2.28
N THR A 582 20.45 14.62 -3.59
CA THR A 582 19.29 14.38 -4.44
C THR A 582 18.57 13.08 -4.08
N VAL A 583 17.25 13.04 -4.25
CA VAL A 583 16.48 11.79 -4.14
C VAL A 583 16.95 10.71 -5.15
N TRP A 584 16.54 9.46 -4.90
CA TRP A 584 16.95 8.29 -5.69
C TRP A 584 16.23 8.17 -7.03
N SER A 585 15.01 8.68 -7.12
CA SER A 585 14.16 8.66 -8.31
C SER A 585 13.01 9.64 -8.14
N GLY A 586 12.34 10.04 -9.22
CA GLY A 586 11.21 10.96 -9.18
C GLY A 586 11.67 12.42 -9.21
N SER A 587 10.97 13.27 -8.46
CA SER A 587 11.29 14.70 -8.34
C SER A 587 11.41 15.13 -6.90
N GLU A 588 12.20 16.18 -6.66
CA GLU A 588 12.30 16.85 -5.36
C GLU A 588 12.25 18.37 -5.56
N SER A 589 11.82 19.08 -4.52
CA SER A 589 11.82 20.54 -4.50
C SER A 589 12.76 21.08 -3.44
N LEU A 590 13.65 21.99 -3.84
CA LEU A 590 14.58 22.70 -2.97
C LEU A 590 14.16 24.17 -2.87
N THR A 591 13.47 24.52 -1.80
CA THR A 591 12.99 25.89 -1.56
C THR A 591 13.90 26.65 -0.60
N SER A 592 14.26 27.89 -0.96
CA SER A 592 15.08 28.77 -0.13
C SER A 592 14.81 30.26 -0.30
N THR A 593 15.44 31.06 0.56
CA THR A 593 15.46 32.53 0.51
C THR A 593 16.91 33.01 0.49
N TRP A 594 17.17 34.07 -0.28
CA TRP A 594 18.50 34.66 -0.49
C TRP A 594 19.17 35.07 0.82
N ARG A 595 20.42 34.68 0.99
CA ARG A 595 21.24 34.94 2.19
C ARG A 595 22.30 36.02 2.03
#